data_AF-A0A7W1MC43-F1
#
_entry.id   AF-A0A7W1MC43-F1
#
_cell.length_a   1.000
_cell.length_b   1.000
_cell.length_c   1.000
_cell.angle_alpha   90.00
_cell.angle_beta   90.00
_cell.angle_gamma   90.00
#
_symmetry.space_group_name_H-M   'P 1'
#
loop_
_entity.id
_entity.type
_entity.pdbx_description
1 polymer ?
#
loop_
_entity_poly.entity_id
_entity_poly.type
_entity_poly.pdbx_seq_one_letter_code
_entity_poly.pdbx_strand_id
1 'polypeptide(L)'
;MKIDENCSLSDDAKKGFKTKIFSHNILRVFLILFFSCSIFTHNFASEIETPILEINEETPIAISIGGMCYVALALKHYGIRKEAYPFDWVISPTASLIKVINEDFLNYFSPEYIAGVTNVYTGIAFVHDFPNSLKEAYYPEADLEKNYSSEKESELQWNYEKYNRRINRFIAVLSSDKPVVLIRSEATREEALLIRDLFRFKYPLLNLKLVVINHNLEVHGGVWNEEGILNYYLPTERNVDYNGPEWKQIVKDTNLIKDPI
;
A
#
# COMPACT_ATOMS: atom_id res chain seq x y z
N MET A 1 40.16 57.89 -1.69
CA MET A 1 40.29 59.31 -1.28
C MET A 1 38.99 59.99 -1.69
N LYS A 2 38.04 60.34 -0.83
CA LYS A 2 38.01 60.60 0.62
C LYS A 2 36.78 59.95 1.27
N ILE A 3 36.95 59.67 2.56
CA ILE A 3 35.95 59.37 3.59
C ILE A 3 35.33 60.70 4.08
N ASP A 4 34.10 60.68 4.59
CA ASP A 4 33.60 61.36 5.81
C ASP A 4 32.08 61.09 5.89
N GLU A 5 31.54 60.33 6.84
CA GLU A 5 31.45 60.49 8.32
C GLU A 5 30.38 61.47 8.83
N ASN A 6 29.59 60.95 9.79
CA ASN A 6 28.83 61.61 10.85
C ASN A 6 27.40 62.10 10.59
N CYS A 7 26.42 61.45 11.26
CA CYS A 7 25.68 62.12 12.34
C CYS A 7 25.01 61.09 13.27
N SER A 8 24.75 61.53 14.50
CA SER A 8 24.90 60.83 15.78
C SER A 8 23.61 60.26 16.41
N LEU A 9 23.85 59.35 17.35
CA LEU A 9 22.96 58.89 18.43
C LEU A 9 22.43 60.02 19.32
N SER A 10 21.20 59.88 19.85
CA SER A 10 20.90 60.15 21.26
C SER A 10 19.62 59.45 21.74
N ASP A 11 19.78 58.60 22.74
CA ASP A 11 19.01 58.47 24.00
C ASP A 11 17.51 58.84 24.03
N ASP A 12 16.67 57.85 24.33
CA ASP A 12 15.89 57.90 25.57
C ASP A 12 15.32 56.53 25.97
N ALA A 13 16.00 55.91 26.93
CA ALA A 13 15.47 54.89 27.80
C ALA A 13 14.89 55.57 29.06
N LYS A 14 13.62 55.35 29.39
CA LYS A 14 13.10 55.42 30.77
C LYS A 14 11.63 54.98 30.88
N LYS A 15 11.36 54.27 31.99
CA LYS A 15 10.07 53.79 32.53
C LYS A 15 9.68 52.40 31.99
N GLY A 16 9.84 51.28 32.71
CA GLY A 16 10.10 51.05 34.12
C GLY A 16 9.00 50.16 34.70
N PHE A 17 9.35 49.07 35.38
CA PHE A 17 8.66 48.67 36.61
C PHE A 17 9.49 47.64 37.39
N LYS A 18 9.71 47.97 38.67
CA LYS A 18 10.39 47.14 39.65
C LYS A 18 9.40 46.13 40.26
N THR A 19 10.00 45.03 40.68
CA THR A 19 9.52 43.93 41.51
C THR A 19 8.65 44.32 42.71
N LYS A 20 7.63 43.50 43.00
CA LYS A 20 7.27 43.16 44.38
C LYS A 20 6.59 41.78 44.49
N ILE A 21 6.95 41.14 45.60
CA ILE A 21 6.77 39.75 46.03
C ILE A 21 5.38 39.51 46.65
N PHE A 22 4.89 38.28 46.48
CA PHE A 22 3.89 37.51 47.26
C PHE A 22 2.68 38.23 47.88
N SER A 23 1.47 37.75 47.54
CA SER A 23 0.50 37.35 48.57
C SER A 23 -0.54 36.36 48.01
N HIS A 24 -0.97 35.47 48.90
CA HIS A 24 -1.82 34.31 48.69
C HIS A 24 -3.12 34.61 47.95
N ASN A 25 -3.34 34.04 46.75
CA ASN A 25 -4.69 33.81 46.19
C ASN A 25 -4.74 32.85 44.97
N ILE A 26 -3.64 32.19 44.58
CA ILE A 26 -3.62 31.26 43.43
C ILE A 26 -4.19 29.87 43.79
N LEU A 27 -4.50 29.59 45.06
CA LEU A 27 -4.96 28.26 45.50
C LEU A 27 -6.49 28.06 45.45
N ARG A 28 -7.29 28.99 44.91
CA ARG A 28 -8.76 28.87 44.89
C ARG A 28 -9.45 28.95 43.53
N VAL A 29 -8.72 29.19 42.44
CA VAL A 29 -9.30 29.15 41.07
C VAL A 29 -9.01 27.81 40.35
N PHE A 30 -8.05 27.02 40.83
CA PHE A 30 -7.76 25.69 40.28
C PHE A 30 -8.77 24.59 40.67
N LEU A 31 -9.74 24.88 41.56
CA LEU A 31 -10.70 23.87 42.03
C LEU A 31 -12.08 23.91 41.34
N ILE A 32 -12.33 24.85 40.42
CA ILE A 32 -13.64 24.98 39.74
C ILE A 32 -13.58 24.64 38.23
N LEU A 33 -12.38 24.46 37.65
CA LEU A 33 -12.21 23.95 36.28
C LEU A 33 -11.99 22.42 36.21
N PHE A 34 -12.14 21.71 37.33
CA PHE A 34 -12.05 20.24 37.38
C PHE A 34 -13.40 19.52 37.45
N PHE A 35 -14.53 20.25 37.40
CA PHE A 35 -15.87 19.64 37.50
C PHE A 35 -16.83 19.93 36.34
N SER A 36 -16.35 20.50 35.22
CA SER A 36 -17.12 20.60 33.97
C SER A 36 -16.41 20.01 32.74
N CYS A 37 -15.25 19.39 32.91
CA CYS A 37 -14.56 18.64 31.85
C CYS A 37 -14.70 17.12 32.01
N SER A 38 -15.77 16.66 32.68
CA SER A 38 -16.01 15.23 32.97
C SER A 38 -17.33 14.71 32.41
N ILE A 39 -18.02 15.47 31.55
CA ILE A 39 -19.31 15.04 30.94
C ILE A 39 -19.31 15.21 29.40
N PHE A 40 -18.19 15.56 28.77
CA PHE A 40 -18.14 15.73 27.30
C PHE A 40 -16.95 15.03 26.64
N THR A 41 -16.63 13.82 27.06
CA THR A 41 -15.67 12.93 26.37
C THR A 41 -16.11 11.46 26.37
N HIS A 42 -17.41 11.19 26.48
CA HIS A 42 -17.94 9.88 26.11
C HIS A 42 -18.74 10.03 24.81
N ASN A 43 -18.32 9.26 23.80
CA ASN A 43 -18.84 9.17 22.43
C ASN A 43 -18.14 10.07 21.41
N PHE A 44 -16.92 9.69 20.99
CA PHE A 44 -16.59 9.41 19.58
C PHE A 44 -15.09 9.11 19.45
N ALA A 45 -14.71 7.90 19.85
CA ALA A 45 -13.48 7.26 19.42
C ALA A 45 -13.65 5.77 19.72
N SER A 46 -14.39 5.06 18.85
CA SER A 46 -14.08 3.64 18.70
C SER A 46 -12.71 3.59 18.05
N GLU A 47 -11.66 3.61 18.87
CA GLU A 47 -10.35 3.13 18.45
C GLU A 47 -10.57 1.69 17.98
N ILE A 48 -10.54 1.48 16.67
CA ILE A 48 -10.33 0.15 16.14
C ILE A 48 -8.89 -0.15 16.52
N GLU A 49 -8.69 -0.77 17.69
CA GLU A 49 -7.43 -1.39 18.05
C GLU A 49 -7.15 -2.43 16.96
N THR A 50 -6.34 -2.05 15.97
CA THR A 50 -5.84 -3.03 15.00
C THR A 50 -4.99 -4.00 15.81
N PRO A 51 -5.37 -5.28 15.89
CA PRO A 51 -4.64 -6.23 16.72
C PRO A 51 -3.20 -6.29 16.22
N ILE A 52 -2.24 -6.04 17.11
CA ILE A 52 -0.83 -6.22 16.79
C ILE A 52 -0.59 -7.72 16.80
N LEU A 53 -0.63 -8.31 15.62
CA LEU A 53 -0.41 -9.74 15.42
C LEU A 53 1.08 -10.04 15.60
N GLU A 54 1.41 -10.99 16.48
CA GLU A 54 2.77 -11.49 16.63
C GLU A 54 3.20 -12.24 15.36
N ILE A 55 4.19 -11.70 14.65
CA ILE A 55 4.80 -12.33 13.47
C ILE A 55 6.06 -13.06 13.95
N ASN A 56 6.10 -14.38 13.78
CA ASN A 56 7.27 -15.20 14.11
C ASN A 56 8.26 -15.17 12.92
N GLU A 57 9.54 -15.46 13.15
CA GLU A 57 10.54 -15.62 12.08
C GLU A 57 10.19 -16.75 11.09
N GLU A 58 9.34 -17.69 11.51
CA GLU A 58 8.80 -18.77 10.68
C GLU A 58 7.58 -18.37 9.84
N THR A 59 7.00 -17.19 10.06
CA THR A 59 5.80 -16.74 9.34
C THR A 59 6.16 -16.47 7.87
N PRO A 60 5.46 -17.10 6.90
CA PRO A 60 5.73 -16.87 5.49
C PRO A 60 5.56 -15.40 5.11
N ILE A 61 6.38 -14.92 4.18
CA ILE A 61 6.18 -13.60 3.58
C ILE A 61 5.03 -13.70 2.57
N ALA A 62 3.94 -12.97 2.81
CA ALA A 62 2.84 -12.85 1.85
C ALA A 62 3.11 -11.72 0.85
N ILE A 63 2.94 -12.01 -0.44
CA ILE A 63 3.08 -11.03 -1.52
C ILE A 63 1.87 -11.10 -2.45
N SER A 64 1.25 -9.94 -2.74
CA SER A 64 0.31 -9.83 -3.85
C SER A 64 1.06 -9.89 -5.18
N ILE A 65 0.63 -10.77 -6.07
CA ILE A 65 1.08 -10.82 -7.49
C ILE A 65 0.00 -10.31 -8.45
N GLY A 66 -0.93 -9.51 -7.92
CA GLY A 66 -1.84 -8.69 -8.71
C GLY A 66 -3.09 -9.41 -9.19
N GLY A 67 -3.63 -8.89 -10.29
CA GLY A 67 -5.00 -9.07 -10.76
C GLY A 67 -5.80 -7.83 -10.52
N MET A 68 -6.17 -7.71 -9.24
CA MET A 68 -6.90 -6.60 -8.66
C MET A 68 -6.21 -6.18 -7.36
N CYS A 69 -6.27 -4.89 -7.04
CA CYS A 69 -5.56 -4.28 -5.90
C CYS A 69 -6.12 -4.68 -4.53
N TYR A 70 -7.30 -5.31 -4.45
CA TYR A 70 -7.92 -5.68 -3.18
C TYR A 70 -7.08 -6.66 -2.35
N VAL A 71 -6.23 -7.48 -2.98
CA VAL A 71 -5.34 -8.41 -2.27
C VAL A 71 -4.35 -7.64 -1.41
N ALA A 72 -3.75 -6.58 -1.95
CA ALA A 72 -2.82 -5.74 -1.19
C ALA A 72 -3.52 -4.97 -0.06
N LEU A 73 -4.78 -4.57 -0.28
CA LEU A 73 -5.63 -3.98 0.75
C LEU A 73 -5.92 -4.96 1.88
N ALA A 74 -6.29 -6.20 1.56
CA ALA A 74 -6.51 -7.26 2.56
C ALA A 74 -5.25 -7.55 3.38
N LEU A 75 -4.11 -7.75 2.72
CA LEU A 75 -2.85 -7.98 3.42
C LEU A 75 -2.43 -6.79 4.31
N LYS A 76 -2.79 -5.56 3.91
CA LYS A 76 -2.60 -4.36 4.75
C LYS A 76 -3.56 -4.34 5.93
N HIS A 77 -4.83 -4.67 5.74
CA HIS A 77 -5.86 -4.75 6.79
C HIS A 77 -5.44 -5.69 7.92
N TYR A 78 -4.92 -6.86 7.56
CA TYR A 78 -4.40 -7.84 8.51
C TYR A 78 -2.99 -7.53 9.04
N GLY A 79 -2.39 -6.39 8.71
CA GLY A 79 -1.03 -6.05 9.16
C GLY A 79 0.09 -6.96 8.64
N ILE A 80 -0.21 -7.88 7.72
CA ILE A 80 0.73 -8.84 7.12
C ILE A 80 1.67 -8.11 6.15
N ARG A 81 1.14 -7.16 5.38
CA ARG A 81 1.90 -6.39 4.39
C ARG A 81 2.82 -5.38 5.06
N LYS A 82 4.12 -5.66 5.09
CA LYS A 82 5.15 -4.75 5.63
C LYS A 82 5.67 -3.75 4.62
N GLU A 83 5.65 -4.12 3.34
CA GLU A 83 6.22 -3.33 2.27
C GLU A 83 5.35 -3.40 1.01
N ALA A 84 5.68 -2.55 0.02
CA ALA A 84 4.99 -2.55 -1.26
C ALA A 84 5.74 -3.38 -2.32
N TYR A 85 5.03 -4.24 -3.02
CA TYR A 85 5.56 -5.05 -4.12
C TYR A 85 5.04 -4.54 -5.48
N PRO A 86 5.61 -5.00 -6.62
CA PRO A 86 5.31 -4.43 -7.94
C PRO A 86 3.83 -4.46 -8.29
N PHE A 87 3.11 -5.52 -7.86
CA PHE A 87 1.73 -5.78 -8.29
C PHE A 87 0.66 -5.33 -7.28
N ASP A 88 1.02 -4.67 -6.19
CA ASP A 88 0.05 -4.33 -5.12
C ASP A 88 -1.06 -3.37 -5.57
N TRP A 89 -0.72 -2.43 -6.45
CA TRP A 89 -1.57 -1.28 -6.79
C TRP A 89 -1.79 -1.16 -8.30
N VAL A 90 -1.75 -2.30 -8.99
CA VAL A 90 -1.93 -2.37 -10.44
C VAL A 90 -3.01 -3.38 -10.77
N ILE A 91 -3.64 -3.19 -11.92
CA ILE A 91 -4.47 -4.22 -12.54
C ILE A 91 -3.56 -4.97 -13.51
N SER A 92 -3.44 -6.28 -13.31
CA SER A 92 -2.52 -7.11 -14.11
C SER A 92 -3.23 -8.38 -14.58
N PRO A 93 -3.54 -8.47 -15.88
CA PRO A 93 -3.98 -9.73 -16.49
C PRO A 93 -2.96 -10.84 -16.25
N THR A 94 -3.40 -12.10 -16.17
CA THR A 94 -2.51 -13.24 -15.92
C THR A 94 -1.42 -13.36 -17.00
N ALA A 95 -1.78 -13.17 -18.27
CA ALA A 95 -0.80 -13.16 -19.37
C ALA A 95 0.28 -12.09 -19.18
N SER A 96 -0.10 -10.90 -18.70
CA SER A 96 0.82 -9.80 -18.40
C SER A 96 1.76 -10.15 -17.23
N LEU A 97 1.24 -10.75 -16.17
CA LEU A 97 2.06 -11.25 -15.06
C LEU A 97 3.09 -12.27 -15.55
N ILE A 98 2.64 -13.30 -16.28
CA ILE A 98 3.52 -14.34 -16.81
C ILE A 98 4.61 -13.73 -17.70
N LYS A 99 4.23 -12.82 -18.60
CA LYS A 99 5.19 -12.10 -19.47
C LYS A 99 6.24 -11.37 -18.65
N VAL A 100 5.80 -10.54 -17.69
CA VAL A 100 6.69 -9.72 -16.85
C VAL A 100 7.68 -10.58 -16.05
N ILE A 101 7.22 -11.69 -15.48
CA ILE A 101 8.10 -12.57 -14.70
C ILE A 101 9.09 -13.32 -15.61
N ASN A 102 8.65 -13.77 -16.79
CA ASN A 102 9.52 -14.42 -17.78
C ASN A 102 10.60 -13.47 -18.31
N GLU A 103 10.26 -12.21 -18.53
CA GLU A 103 11.16 -11.20 -19.09
C GLU A 103 11.89 -10.39 -18.01
N ASP A 104 11.97 -10.88 -16.77
CA ASP A 104 12.71 -10.22 -15.68
C ASP A 104 12.32 -8.74 -15.47
N PHE A 105 11.03 -8.47 -15.51
CA PHE A 105 10.46 -7.12 -15.37
C PHE A 105 10.89 -6.13 -16.46
N LEU A 106 11.34 -6.62 -17.62
CA LEU A 106 11.65 -5.79 -18.78
C LEU A 106 10.47 -4.86 -19.10
N ASN A 107 10.79 -3.56 -19.15
CA ASN A 107 9.83 -2.49 -19.42
C ASN A 107 8.60 -2.49 -18.51
N TYR A 108 8.71 -2.95 -17.25
CA TYR A 108 7.58 -2.99 -16.30
C TYR A 108 6.90 -1.62 -16.15
N PHE A 109 7.69 -0.57 -15.95
CA PHE A 109 7.23 0.82 -15.93
C PHE A 109 8.17 1.70 -16.78
N SER A 110 8.21 1.48 -18.08
CA SER A 110 9.02 2.35 -18.96
C SER A 110 8.14 3.47 -19.51
N PRO A 111 8.48 4.76 -19.30
CA PRO A 111 7.66 5.90 -19.72
C PRO A 111 7.24 5.86 -21.20
N GLU A 112 8.12 5.38 -22.08
CA GLU A 112 7.87 5.22 -23.52
C GLU A 112 6.73 4.25 -23.88
N TYR A 113 6.38 3.33 -22.98
CA TYR A 113 5.30 2.36 -23.19
C TYR A 113 4.03 2.71 -22.40
N ILE A 114 3.98 3.83 -21.70
CA ILE A 114 2.78 4.27 -20.97
C ILE A 114 1.83 5.01 -21.91
N ALA A 115 0.65 4.45 -22.14
CA ALA A 115 -0.45 5.08 -22.86
C ALA A 115 -1.69 5.20 -21.93
N GLY A 116 -2.02 6.43 -21.56
CA GLY A 116 -3.02 6.69 -20.51
C GLY A 116 -2.54 6.12 -19.17
N VAL A 117 -3.27 5.15 -18.63
CA VAL A 117 -2.91 4.45 -17.39
C VAL A 117 -2.24 3.09 -17.62
N THR A 118 -2.13 2.65 -18.88
CA THR A 118 -1.72 1.29 -19.21
C THR A 118 -0.35 1.28 -19.86
N ASN A 119 0.49 0.34 -19.44
CA ASN A 119 1.71 0.01 -20.16
C ASN A 119 1.35 -0.92 -21.33
N VAL A 120 1.48 -0.44 -22.57
CA VAL A 120 1.09 -1.19 -23.77
C VAL A 120 2.02 -2.36 -24.09
N TYR A 121 3.25 -2.35 -23.56
CA TYR A 121 4.19 -3.45 -23.72
C TYR A 121 3.80 -4.64 -22.84
N THR A 122 3.44 -4.39 -21.58
CA THR A 122 3.11 -5.46 -20.62
C THR A 122 1.60 -5.77 -20.56
N GLY A 123 0.74 -4.78 -20.82
CA GLY A 123 -0.70 -4.84 -20.58
C GLY A 123 -1.11 -4.51 -19.15
N ILE A 124 -0.17 -4.11 -18.27
CA ILE A 124 -0.46 -3.74 -16.87
C ILE A 124 -1.01 -2.32 -16.80
N ALA A 125 -2.08 -2.13 -16.02
CA ALA A 125 -2.67 -0.81 -15.77
C ALA A 125 -2.31 -0.28 -14.38
N PHE A 126 -1.74 0.92 -14.35
CA PHE A 126 -1.26 1.67 -13.19
C PHE A 126 -2.30 2.68 -12.70
N VAL A 127 -3.54 2.21 -12.53
CA VAL A 127 -4.73 3.06 -12.27
C VAL A 127 -4.59 3.99 -11.05
N HIS A 128 -3.80 3.60 -10.05
CA HIS A 128 -3.57 4.40 -8.84
C HIS A 128 -2.45 5.43 -8.96
N ASP A 129 -1.62 5.31 -9.99
CA ASP A 129 -0.48 6.21 -10.21
C ASP A 129 -0.80 7.34 -11.18
N PHE A 130 -1.95 7.26 -11.85
CA PHE A 130 -2.43 8.26 -12.81
C PHE A 130 -3.89 8.67 -12.50
N PRO A 131 -4.17 9.22 -11.30
CA PRO A 131 -5.54 9.54 -10.89
C PRO A 131 -6.21 10.60 -11.78
N ASN A 132 -5.43 11.49 -12.38
CA ASN A 132 -5.96 12.51 -13.29
C ASN A 132 -6.34 11.92 -14.66
N SER A 133 -5.58 10.95 -15.18
CA SER A 133 -5.91 10.27 -16.43
C SER A 133 -7.19 9.42 -16.33
N LEU A 134 -7.53 8.92 -15.13
CA LEU A 134 -8.84 8.33 -14.89
C LEU A 134 -9.95 9.39 -14.97
N LYS A 135 -9.75 10.58 -14.41
CA LYS A 135 -10.74 11.67 -14.50
C LYS A 135 -10.94 12.12 -15.95
N GLU A 136 -9.88 12.21 -16.75
CA GLU A 136 -9.96 12.55 -18.18
C GLU A 136 -10.75 11.51 -18.98
N ALA A 137 -10.61 10.22 -18.67
CA ALA A 137 -11.36 9.15 -19.32
C ALA A 137 -12.86 9.16 -18.97
N TYR A 138 -13.23 9.64 -17.77
CA TYR A 138 -14.62 9.68 -17.30
C TYR A 138 -15.31 11.04 -17.49
N TYR A 139 -14.56 12.14 -17.60
CA TYR A 139 -15.06 13.51 -17.73
C TYR A 139 -14.27 14.30 -18.79
N PRO A 140 -14.48 14.02 -20.09
CA PRO A 140 -13.73 14.64 -21.18
C PRO A 140 -13.98 16.15 -21.37
N GLU A 141 -14.98 16.73 -20.69
CA GLU A 141 -15.37 18.14 -20.79
C GLU A 141 -14.75 19.06 -19.72
N ALA A 142 -13.95 18.53 -18.79
CA ALA A 142 -13.27 19.37 -17.82
C ALA A 142 -12.17 20.19 -18.54
N ASP A 143 -12.33 21.51 -18.60
CA ASP A 143 -11.32 22.49 -19.01
C ASP A 143 -10.06 22.34 -18.15
N LEU A 144 -9.17 21.45 -18.55
CA LEU A 144 -7.85 21.27 -17.95
C LEU A 144 -6.85 22.02 -18.81
N GLU A 145 -6.71 23.32 -18.53
CA GLU A 145 -5.64 24.14 -19.07
C GLU A 145 -4.28 23.43 -18.85
N LYS A 146 -3.62 23.17 -19.98
CA LYS A 146 -2.39 22.40 -20.10
C LYS A 146 -1.21 23.12 -19.44
N ASN A 147 -0.80 22.67 -18.26
CA ASN A 147 0.52 22.93 -17.69
C ASN A 147 1.28 21.61 -17.43
N TYR A 148 1.34 20.74 -18.44
CA TYR A 148 1.55 19.29 -18.24
C TYR A 148 2.89 18.70 -18.71
N SER A 149 3.92 19.47 -19.08
CA SER A 149 5.17 18.84 -19.60
C SER A 149 6.16 18.45 -18.50
N SER A 150 6.63 19.39 -17.68
CA SER A 150 7.68 19.11 -16.69
C SER A 150 7.21 18.30 -15.49
N GLU A 151 6.00 18.57 -14.99
CA GLU A 151 5.42 17.83 -13.87
C GLU A 151 5.17 16.36 -14.25
N LYS A 152 4.69 16.10 -15.47
CA LYS A 152 4.44 14.75 -15.98
C LYS A 152 5.73 13.95 -16.17
N GLU A 153 6.78 14.56 -16.72
CA GLU A 153 8.09 13.91 -16.82
C GLU A 153 8.64 13.53 -15.44
N SER A 154 8.51 14.44 -14.46
CA SER A 154 8.95 14.16 -13.09
C SER A 154 8.13 13.05 -12.41
N GLU A 155 6.82 13.00 -12.66
CA GLU A 155 5.93 11.95 -12.15
C GLU A 155 6.26 10.58 -12.77
N LEU A 156 6.50 10.54 -14.08
CA LEU A 156 6.91 9.32 -14.78
C LEU A 156 8.24 8.79 -14.26
N GLN A 157 9.23 9.68 -14.08
CA GLN A 157 10.53 9.31 -13.52
C GLN A 157 10.41 8.82 -12.08
N TRP A 158 9.63 9.51 -11.24
CA TRP A 158 9.37 9.10 -9.87
C TRP A 158 8.70 7.72 -9.80
N ASN A 159 7.73 7.46 -10.67
CA ASN A 159 7.04 6.19 -10.74
C ASN A 159 7.95 5.06 -11.25
N TYR A 160 8.83 5.33 -12.22
CA TYR A 160 9.86 4.39 -12.67
C TYR A 160 10.78 3.96 -11.51
N GLU A 161 11.34 4.91 -10.77
CA GLU A 161 12.20 4.62 -9.62
C GLU A 161 11.45 3.90 -8.50
N LYS A 162 10.21 4.31 -8.23
CA LYS A 162 9.32 3.65 -7.26
C LYS A 162 9.14 2.17 -7.62
N TYR A 163 8.86 1.84 -8.88
CA TYR A 163 8.67 0.45 -9.29
C TYR A 163 9.97 -0.35 -9.28
N ASN A 164 11.09 0.23 -9.70
CA ASN A 164 12.40 -0.44 -9.58
C ASN A 164 12.73 -0.83 -8.13
N ARG A 165 12.47 0.05 -7.16
CA ARG A 165 12.62 -0.30 -5.73
C ARG A 165 11.70 -1.46 -5.31
N ARG A 166 10.45 -1.48 -5.79
CA ARG A 166 9.50 -2.57 -5.49
C ARG A 166 9.93 -3.89 -6.13
N ILE A 167 10.42 -3.85 -7.37
CA ILE A 167 10.93 -5.02 -8.11
C ILE A 167 12.15 -5.60 -7.41
N ASN A 168 13.11 -4.75 -7.02
CA ASN A 168 14.31 -5.21 -6.32
C ASN A 168 13.96 -5.89 -4.99
N ARG A 169 13.01 -5.34 -4.21
CA ARG A 169 12.53 -5.98 -2.99
C ARG A 169 11.83 -7.31 -3.26
N PHE A 170 10.98 -7.36 -4.30
CA PHE A 170 10.31 -8.59 -4.71
C PHE A 170 11.30 -9.70 -5.05
N ILE A 171 12.29 -9.39 -5.89
CA ILE A 171 13.35 -10.33 -6.27
C ILE A 171 14.15 -10.77 -5.03
N ALA A 172 14.50 -9.84 -4.13
CA ALA A 172 15.23 -10.15 -2.91
C ALA A 172 14.47 -11.14 -2.02
N VAL A 173 13.14 -10.98 -1.88
CA VAL A 173 12.32 -11.93 -1.12
C VAL A 173 12.28 -13.30 -1.80
N LEU A 174 12.07 -13.35 -3.12
CA LEU A 174 12.02 -14.62 -3.86
C LEU A 174 13.36 -15.35 -3.93
N SER A 175 14.45 -14.62 -3.73
CA SER A 175 15.81 -15.17 -3.69
C SER A 175 16.28 -15.50 -2.28
N SER A 176 15.42 -15.31 -1.26
CA SER A 176 15.72 -15.63 0.13
C SER A 176 15.40 -17.09 0.46
N ASP A 177 15.78 -17.52 1.66
CA ASP A 177 15.46 -18.82 2.25
C ASP A 177 14.10 -18.83 2.98
N LYS A 178 13.41 -17.69 3.03
CA LYS A 178 12.14 -17.55 3.75
C LYS A 178 10.99 -18.20 2.97
N PRO A 179 10.05 -18.86 3.67
CA PRO A 179 8.80 -19.30 3.03
C PRO A 179 8.02 -18.13 2.45
N VAL A 180 7.45 -18.30 1.25
CA VAL A 180 6.68 -17.26 0.56
C VAL A 180 5.30 -17.78 0.19
N VAL A 181 4.30 -16.94 0.43
CA VAL A 181 2.93 -17.13 -0.05
C VAL A 181 2.64 -16.05 -1.08
N LEU A 182 2.53 -16.43 -2.35
CA LEU A 182 2.07 -15.53 -3.40
C LEU A 182 0.55 -15.57 -3.46
N ILE A 183 -0.09 -14.40 -3.56
CA ILE A 183 -1.55 -14.29 -3.61
C ILE A 183 -1.97 -13.58 -4.89
N ARG A 184 -2.82 -14.23 -5.68
CA ARG A 184 -3.32 -13.77 -6.99
C ARG A 184 -4.85 -13.67 -6.93
N SER A 185 -5.40 -12.59 -7.47
CA SER A 185 -6.85 -12.39 -7.61
C SER A 185 -7.36 -12.61 -9.03
N GLU A 186 -8.25 -13.56 -9.28
CA GLU A 186 -8.73 -13.96 -10.61
C GLU A 186 -7.66 -14.69 -11.44
N ALA A 187 -7.69 -16.02 -11.38
CA ALA A 187 -7.01 -16.90 -12.31
C ALA A 187 -7.78 -18.21 -12.48
N THR A 188 -7.78 -18.75 -13.69
CA THR A 188 -8.20 -20.13 -13.96
C THR A 188 -7.22 -21.12 -13.31
N ARG A 189 -7.64 -22.39 -13.19
CA ARG A 189 -6.78 -23.45 -12.69
C ARG A 189 -5.54 -23.62 -13.56
N GLU A 190 -5.70 -23.58 -14.87
CA GLU A 190 -4.61 -23.73 -15.85
C GLU A 190 -3.60 -22.58 -15.73
N GLU A 191 -4.10 -21.36 -15.60
CA GLU A 191 -3.25 -20.19 -15.35
C GLU A 191 -2.51 -20.27 -14.01
N ALA A 192 -3.16 -20.77 -12.95
CA ALA A 192 -2.52 -20.94 -11.65
C ALA A 192 -1.41 -21.98 -11.70
N LEU A 193 -1.59 -23.07 -12.44
CA LEU A 193 -0.54 -24.06 -12.69
C LEU A 193 0.65 -23.41 -13.43
N LEU A 194 0.40 -22.63 -14.48
CA LEU A 194 1.44 -21.89 -15.20
C LEU A 194 2.19 -20.92 -14.30
N ILE A 195 1.48 -20.17 -13.45
CA ILE A 195 2.10 -19.24 -12.49
C ILE A 195 2.98 -20.02 -11.50
N ARG A 196 2.45 -21.08 -10.87
CA ARG A 196 3.20 -21.90 -9.91
C ARG A 196 4.47 -22.45 -10.54
N ASP A 197 4.35 -23.05 -11.72
CA ASP A 197 5.46 -23.72 -12.39
C ASP A 197 6.51 -22.71 -12.85
N LEU A 198 6.10 -21.53 -13.29
CA LEU A 198 7.00 -20.42 -13.61
C LEU A 198 7.84 -20.01 -12.39
N PHE A 199 7.20 -19.77 -11.24
CA PHE A 199 7.95 -19.37 -10.04
C PHE A 199 8.83 -20.50 -9.49
N ARG A 200 8.36 -21.76 -9.52
CA ARG A 200 9.18 -22.92 -9.13
C ARG A 200 10.38 -23.11 -10.05
N PHE A 201 10.21 -22.90 -11.36
CA PHE A 201 11.31 -22.97 -12.32
C PHE A 201 12.35 -21.87 -12.06
N LYS A 202 11.89 -20.64 -11.83
CA LYS A 202 12.77 -19.48 -11.65
C LYS A 202 13.44 -19.45 -10.26
N TYR A 203 12.77 -20.00 -9.25
CA TYR A 203 13.21 -20.02 -7.84
C TYR A 203 13.08 -21.45 -7.26
N PRO A 204 13.88 -22.41 -7.70
CA PRO A 204 13.70 -23.84 -7.39
C PRO A 204 13.95 -24.21 -5.92
N LEU A 205 14.63 -23.35 -5.16
CA LEU A 205 14.90 -23.55 -3.73
C LEU A 205 13.86 -22.86 -2.83
N LEU A 206 12.96 -22.06 -3.41
CA LEU A 206 11.99 -21.28 -2.65
C LEU A 206 10.87 -22.18 -2.14
N ASN A 207 10.63 -22.17 -0.82
CA ASN A 207 9.44 -22.77 -0.25
C ASN A 207 8.22 -21.90 -0.58
N LEU A 208 7.52 -22.27 -1.65
CA LEU A 208 6.49 -21.45 -2.28
C LEU A 208 5.11 -22.11 -2.19
N LYS A 209 4.13 -21.33 -1.73
CA LYS A 209 2.69 -21.61 -1.94
C LYS A 209 2.06 -20.50 -2.79
N LEU A 210 1.15 -20.89 -3.67
CA LEU A 210 0.29 -19.97 -4.42
C LEU A 210 -1.12 -20.00 -3.84
N VAL A 211 -1.68 -18.84 -3.56
CA VAL A 211 -3.09 -18.67 -3.21
C VAL A 211 -3.78 -17.96 -4.36
N VAL A 212 -4.88 -18.52 -4.83
CA VAL A 212 -5.73 -17.90 -5.85
C VAL A 212 -7.09 -17.58 -5.24
N ILE A 213 -7.51 -16.33 -5.38
CA ILE A 213 -8.79 -15.83 -4.89
C ILE A 213 -9.62 -15.46 -6.11
N ASN A 214 -10.78 -16.07 -6.26
CA ASN A 214 -11.67 -15.81 -7.39
C ASN A 214 -13.04 -15.32 -6.90
N HIS A 215 -13.67 -14.45 -7.67
CA HIS A 215 -15.00 -13.91 -7.37
C HIS A 215 -16.12 -14.40 -8.28
N ASN A 216 -15.79 -15.15 -9.32
CA ASN A 216 -16.76 -15.76 -10.22
C ASN A 216 -16.74 -17.29 -10.07
N LEU A 217 -17.77 -17.85 -9.43
CA LEU A 217 -17.86 -19.30 -9.19
C LEU A 217 -18.04 -20.09 -10.49
N GLU A 218 -18.77 -19.53 -11.46
CA GLU A 218 -19.06 -20.21 -12.71
C GLU A 218 -17.82 -20.35 -13.59
N VAL A 219 -16.91 -19.37 -13.51
CA VAL A 219 -15.69 -19.33 -14.32
C VAL A 219 -14.50 -19.97 -13.58
N HIS A 220 -14.47 -19.87 -12.25
CA HIS A 220 -13.27 -20.17 -11.46
C HIS A 220 -13.53 -21.01 -10.19
N GLY A 221 -14.73 -21.58 -10.04
CA GLY A 221 -15.16 -22.31 -8.85
C GLY A 221 -14.58 -23.72 -8.69
N GLY A 222 -14.95 -24.34 -7.57
CA GLY A 222 -14.54 -25.70 -7.18
C GLY A 222 -13.22 -25.73 -6.40
N VAL A 223 -12.94 -26.86 -5.75
CA VAL A 223 -11.64 -27.09 -5.08
C VAL A 223 -10.71 -27.77 -6.10
N TRP A 224 -9.54 -27.19 -6.33
CA TRP A 224 -8.63 -27.69 -7.36
C TRP A 224 -7.77 -28.87 -6.91
N ASN A 225 -7.48 -28.99 -5.60
CA ASN A 225 -6.60 -30.03 -5.03
C ASN A 225 -5.21 -30.12 -5.69
N GLU A 226 -4.65 -28.98 -6.07
CA GLU A 226 -3.35 -28.90 -6.73
C GLU A 226 -2.22 -28.68 -5.72
N GLU A 227 -1.16 -29.48 -5.84
CA GLU A 227 -0.02 -29.35 -4.94
C GLU A 227 0.61 -27.95 -5.04
N GLY A 228 0.79 -27.31 -3.89
CA GLY A 228 1.34 -25.96 -3.78
C GLY A 228 0.37 -24.84 -4.18
N ILE A 229 -0.90 -25.14 -4.48
CA ILE A 229 -1.93 -24.16 -4.79
C ILE A 229 -3.11 -24.30 -3.83
N LEU A 230 -3.49 -23.20 -3.20
CA LEU A 230 -4.73 -23.05 -2.47
C LEU A 230 -5.65 -22.15 -3.27
N ASN A 231 -6.91 -22.54 -3.48
CA ASN A 231 -7.85 -21.74 -4.24
C ASN A 231 -9.11 -21.47 -3.42
N TYR A 232 -9.60 -20.23 -3.47
CA TYR A 232 -10.74 -19.76 -2.69
C TYR A 232 -11.71 -19.00 -3.59
N TYR A 233 -12.99 -19.17 -3.29
CA TYR A 233 -14.06 -18.38 -3.89
C TYR A 233 -14.59 -17.38 -2.87
N LEU A 234 -14.61 -16.09 -3.24
CA LEU A 234 -15.16 -15.02 -2.43
C LEU A 234 -16.33 -14.38 -3.20
N PRO A 235 -17.57 -14.41 -2.71
CA PRO A 235 -18.74 -14.02 -3.50
C PRO A 235 -18.86 -12.52 -3.84
N THR A 236 -17.99 -11.63 -3.33
CA THR A 236 -18.11 -10.19 -3.59
C THR A 236 -16.75 -9.49 -3.82
N GLU A 237 -16.61 -8.85 -4.99
CA GLU A 237 -15.45 -8.01 -5.34
C GLU A 237 -15.48 -6.62 -4.69
N ARG A 238 -16.68 -6.03 -4.53
CA ARG A 238 -16.85 -4.59 -4.26
C ARG A 238 -17.00 -4.22 -2.79
N ASN A 239 -17.35 -5.18 -1.95
CA ASN A 239 -17.41 -5.04 -0.50
C ASN A 239 -16.64 -6.23 0.10
N VAL A 240 -15.34 -6.31 -0.17
CA VAL A 240 -14.51 -7.34 0.45
C VAL A 240 -14.58 -7.11 1.95
N ASP A 241 -15.38 -7.93 2.63
CA ASP A 241 -15.36 -8.00 4.08
C ASP A 241 -14.04 -8.66 4.47
N TYR A 242 -13.03 -7.82 4.73
CA TYR A 242 -11.74 -8.30 5.20
C TYR A 242 -11.81 -8.93 6.59
N ASN A 243 -12.96 -8.89 7.28
CA ASN A 243 -13.20 -9.66 8.50
C ASN A 243 -14.09 -10.89 8.25
N GLY A 244 -14.46 -11.12 6.98
CA GLY A 244 -15.28 -12.23 6.55
C GLY A 244 -14.60 -13.59 6.78
N PRO A 245 -15.39 -14.67 6.88
CA PRO A 245 -14.88 -16.00 7.17
C PRO A 245 -13.85 -16.50 6.15
N GLU A 246 -13.94 -16.07 4.89
CA GLU A 246 -13.05 -16.49 3.81
C GLU A 246 -11.62 -15.99 4.01
N TRP A 247 -11.42 -14.71 4.36
CA TRP A 247 -10.09 -14.18 4.60
C TRP A 247 -9.48 -14.73 5.89
N LYS A 248 -10.29 -14.94 6.94
CA LYS A 248 -9.83 -15.65 8.14
C LYS A 248 -9.35 -17.06 7.81
N GLN A 249 -10.08 -17.76 6.94
CA GLN A 249 -9.71 -19.10 6.48
C GLN A 249 -8.41 -19.09 5.65
N ILE A 250 -8.27 -18.16 4.70
CA ILE A 250 -7.05 -18.00 3.90
C ILE A 250 -5.84 -17.80 4.81
N VAL A 251 -5.94 -16.86 5.75
CA VAL A 251 -4.86 -16.54 6.69
C VAL A 251 -4.48 -17.75 7.54
N LYS A 252 -5.47 -18.50 8.01
CA LYS A 252 -5.27 -19.71 8.81
C LYS A 252 -4.56 -20.81 8.00
N ASP A 253 -5.07 -21.14 6.81
CA ASP A 253 -4.53 -22.22 5.98
C ASP A 253 -3.11 -21.94 5.45
N THR A 254 -2.76 -20.66 5.38
CA THR A 254 -1.44 -20.19 4.94
C THR A 254 -0.46 -19.97 6.09
N ASN A 255 -0.89 -20.12 7.35
CA ASN A 255 -0.12 -19.79 8.55
C ASN A 255 0.44 -18.36 8.53
N LEU A 256 -0.28 -17.42 7.91
CA LEU A 256 0.14 -16.01 7.84
C LEU A 256 -0.08 -15.27 9.16
N ILE A 257 -0.96 -15.79 10.01
CA ILE A 257 -1.19 -15.33 11.38
C ILE A 257 -1.28 -16.57 12.28
N LYS A 258 -0.62 -16.51 13.44
CA LYS A 258 -0.58 -17.61 14.42
C LYS A 258 -1.92 -17.84 15.11
N ASP A 259 -2.64 -16.75 15.44
CA ASP A 259 -3.94 -16.77 16.11
C ASP A 259 -4.92 -15.82 15.39
N PRO A 260 -5.68 -16.30 14.38
CA PRO A 260 -6.68 -15.48 13.71
C PRO A 260 -7.81 -15.14 14.70
N ILE A 261 -8.04 -13.84 14.92
CA ILE A 261 -9.10 -13.29 15.78
C ILE A 261 -10.49 -13.57 15.21
#